data_AF-A0A517Y4I2-F1
#
_entry.id   AF-A0A517Y4I2-F1
#
_cell.length_a   1.000
_cell.length_b   1.000
_cell.length_c   1.000
_cell.angle_alpha   90.00
_cell.angle_beta   90.00
_cell.angle_gamma   90.00
#
_symmetry.space_group_name_H-M   'P 1'
#
loop_
_entity.id
_entity.type
_entity.pdbx_description
1 polymer ?
#
loop_
_entity_poly.entity_id
_entity_poly.type
_entity_poly.pdbx_seq_one_letter_code
_entity_poly.pdbx_strand_id
1 'polypeptide(L)'
;MQAYTKFEQQVVAILTNKKYTGNIKFTLLNRKVEPSMFQDVAAAIKQNRIQVRWVDKNSKVPGDGLYDAARNTFYIRDTTSDIGDLYSLIVHESVHAYSDLVKTPRDTLPEEFIAYVAGSVCLHNLGKAKDPVIYDLAMLGLGSKLKYHKKKQDLINGVSTYIATLKDSSGHNVYNLKAQYQFDGVPK
;
A
#
# COMPACT_ATOMS: atom_id res chain seq x y z
N MET A 1 -23.80 -19.96 -6.79
CA MET A 1 -22.64 -19.04 -6.75
C MET A 1 -23.02 -17.79 -7.49
N GLN A 2 -22.90 -16.62 -6.86
CA GLN A 2 -23.14 -15.33 -7.52
C GLN A 2 -21.96 -15.08 -8.50
N ALA A 3 -22.25 -14.68 -9.73
CA ALA A 3 -21.21 -14.39 -10.73
C ALA A 3 -20.53 -13.06 -10.39
N TYR A 4 -19.19 -13.02 -10.48
CA TYR A 4 -18.43 -11.78 -10.24
C TYR A 4 -18.84 -10.68 -11.20
N THR A 5 -18.87 -9.45 -10.68
CA THR A 5 -18.92 -8.26 -11.50
C THR A 5 -17.66 -8.13 -12.36
N LYS A 6 -17.75 -7.42 -13.50
CA LYS A 6 -16.58 -7.12 -14.34
C LYS A 6 -15.48 -6.39 -13.56
N PHE A 7 -15.86 -5.55 -12.59
CA PHE A 7 -14.91 -4.83 -11.77
C PHE A 7 -14.19 -5.74 -10.76
N GLU A 8 -14.90 -6.65 -10.09
CA GLU A 8 -14.27 -7.66 -9.21
C GLU A 8 -13.24 -8.51 -9.98
N GLN A 9 -13.55 -8.88 -11.22
CA GLN A 9 -12.60 -9.60 -12.08
C GLN A 9 -11.34 -8.79 -12.38
N GLN A 10 -11.47 -7.47 -12.60
CA GLN A 10 -10.33 -6.58 -12.79
C GLN A 10 -9.47 -6.47 -11.54
N VAL A 11 -10.08 -6.29 -10.36
CA VAL A 11 -9.34 -6.25 -9.08
C VAL A 11 -8.58 -7.56 -8.86
N VAL A 12 -9.24 -8.69 -9.06
CA VAL A 12 -8.60 -10.01 -8.98
C VAL A 12 -7.45 -10.16 -9.98
N ALA A 13 -7.62 -9.69 -11.21
CA ALA A 13 -6.57 -9.72 -12.23
C ALA A 13 -5.35 -8.88 -11.82
N ILE A 14 -5.57 -7.70 -11.23
CA ILE A 14 -4.50 -6.82 -10.73
C ILE A 14 -3.72 -7.53 -9.61
N LEU A 15 -4.42 -8.06 -8.61
CA LEU A 15 -3.80 -8.67 -7.43
C LEU A 15 -3.02 -9.95 -7.75
N THR A 16 -3.44 -10.69 -8.76
CA THR A 16 -2.79 -11.95 -9.18
C THR A 16 -1.70 -11.76 -10.26
N ASN A 17 -1.57 -10.57 -10.84
CA ASN A 17 -0.61 -10.32 -11.90
C ASN A 17 0.78 -10.01 -11.32
N LYS A 18 1.73 -10.91 -11.60
CA LYS A 18 3.13 -10.80 -11.16
C LYS A 18 3.82 -9.51 -11.58
N LYS A 19 3.40 -8.89 -12.70
CA LYS A 19 3.94 -7.59 -13.12
C LYS A 19 3.65 -6.51 -12.07
N TYR A 20 2.53 -6.56 -11.37
CA TYR A 20 2.11 -5.50 -10.45
C TYR A 20 2.49 -5.83 -9.01
N THR A 21 2.27 -7.08 -8.58
CA THR A 21 2.42 -7.50 -7.19
C THR A 21 3.59 -8.46 -6.93
N GLY A 22 4.20 -9.02 -7.98
CA GLY A 22 5.18 -10.10 -7.87
C GLY A 22 6.48 -9.74 -7.16
N ASN A 23 6.87 -8.46 -7.18
CA ASN A 23 8.06 -7.95 -6.53
C ASN A 23 7.76 -7.17 -5.23
N ILE A 24 6.50 -7.10 -4.81
CA ILE A 24 6.14 -6.44 -3.55
C ILE A 24 6.49 -7.38 -2.40
N LYS A 25 7.73 -7.28 -1.93
CA LYS A 25 8.26 -8.08 -0.83
C LYS A 25 9.11 -7.22 0.10
N PHE A 26 8.67 -7.09 1.35
CA PHE A 26 9.41 -6.36 2.38
C PHE A 26 8.95 -6.78 3.79
N THR A 27 9.62 -6.29 4.82
CA THR A 27 9.26 -6.53 6.21
C THR A 27 9.41 -5.25 6.99
N LEU A 28 8.31 -4.64 7.39
CA LEU A 28 8.32 -3.37 8.08
C LEU A 28 7.83 -3.57 9.51
N LEU A 29 8.63 -3.12 10.48
CA LEU A 29 8.44 -3.45 11.90
C LEU A 29 8.41 -4.98 12.08
N ASN A 30 7.28 -5.53 12.52
CA ASN A 30 7.04 -6.97 12.68
C ASN A 30 6.07 -7.55 11.63
N ARG A 31 5.80 -6.81 10.55
CA ARG A 31 4.87 -7.21 9.49
C ARG A 31 5.62 -7.51 8.21
N LYS A 32 5.46 -8.74 7.73
CA LYS A 32 5.99 -9.19 6.45
C LYS A 32 4.94 -8.94 5.37
N VAL A 33 5.32 -8.28 4.28
CA VAL A 33 4.51 -8.16 3.06
C VAL A 33 5.13 -9.03 1.99
N GLU A 34 4.33 -9.91 1.40
CA GLU A 34 4.76 -10.81 0.32
C GLU A 34 3.72 -10.90 -0.79
N PRO A 35 4.12 -11.28 -2.01
CA PRO A 35 3.20 -11.41 -3.14
C PRO A 35 2.00 -12.34 -2.88
N SER A 36 2.20 -13.37 -2.05
CA SER A 36 1.14 -14.32 -1.68
C SER A 36 -0.02 -13.64 -0.94
N MET A 37 0.23 -12.56 -0.19
CA MET A 37 -0.83 -11.84 0.52
C MET A 37 -1.89 -11.28 -0.43
N PHE A 38 -1.45 -10.72 -1.56
CA PHE A 38 -2.37 -10.20 -2.58
C PHE A 38 -3.13 -11.34 -3.28
N GLN A 39 -2.50 -12.50 -3.44
CA GLN A 39 -3.15 -13.70 -3.98
C GLN A 39 -4.21 -14.23 -3.00
N ASP A 40 -3.96 -14.18 -1.70
CA ASP A 40 -4.92 -14.59 -0.67
C ASP A 40 -6.13 -13.65 -0.62
N VAL A 41 -5.92 -12.34 -0.77
CA VAL A 41 -7.02 -11.36 -0.93
C VAL A 41 -7.81 -11.63 -2.20
N ALA A 42 -7.13 -11.88 -3.33
CA ALA A 42 -7.80 -12.23 -4.59
C ALA A 42 -8.61 -13.52 -4.47
N ALA A 43 -8.10 -14.52 -3.74
CA ALA A 43 -8.82 -15.76 -3.46
C ALA A 43 -10.04 -15.52 -2.55
N ALA A 44 -9.94 -14.63 -1.56
CA ALA A 44 -11.06 -14.25 -0.72
C ALA A 44 -12.15 -13.49 -1.50
N ILE A 45 -11.78 -12.59 -2.42
CA ILE A 45 -12.71 -11.96 -3.37
C ILE A 45 -13.38 -13.03 -4.22
N LYS A 46 -12.58 -13.97 -4.76
CA LYS A 46 -13.12 -15.11 -5.53
C LYS A 46 -14.15 -15.91 -4.72
N GLN A 47 -13.86 -16.18 -3.47
CA GLN A 47 -14.76 -16.94 -2.60
C GLN A 47 -15.95 -16.13 -2.08
N ASN A 48 -16.18 -14.90 -2.57
CA ASN A 48 -17.17 -13.95 -2.07
C ASN A 48 -17.03 -13.65 -0.57
N ARG A 49 -15.84 -13.86 0.01
CA ARG A 49 -15.52 -13.49 1.40
C ARG A 49 -15.16 -12.02 1.54
N ILE A 50 -14.71 -11.40 0.45
CA ILE A 50 -14.52 -9.94 0.32
C ILE A 50 -15.34 -9.48 -0.87
N GLN A 51 -16.19 -8.47 -0.66
CA GLN A 51 -16.93 -7.83 -1.75
C GLN A 51 -16.12 -6.66 -2.31
N VAL A 52 -16.24 -6.40 -3.62
CA VAL A 52 -15.65 -5.18 -4.21
C VAL A 52 -16.76 -4.29 -4.77
N ARG A 53 -16.69 -3.00 -4.46
CA ARG A 53 -17.70 -2.01 -4.86
C ARG A 53 -17.01 -0.81 -5.49
N TRP A 54 -17.34 -0.57 -6.75
CA TRP A 54 -17.12 0.74 -7.38
C TRP A 54 -18.18 1.70 -6.84
N VAL A 55 -17.77 2.84 -6.30
CA VAL A 55 -18.69 3.85 -5.75
C VAL A 55 -18.50 5.17 -6.48
N ASP A 56 -19.59 5.92 -6.59
CA ASP A 56 -19.55 7.22 -7.25
C ASP A 56 -18.70 8.23 -6.48
N LYS A 57 -18.24 9.28 -7.18
CA LYS A 57 -17.40 10.34 -6.62
C LYS A 57 -18.04 11.12 -5.46
N ASN A 58 -19.37 11.10 -5.33
CA ASN A 58 -20.11 11.80 -4.27
C ASN A 58 -20.46 10.86 -3.09
N SER A 59 -19.98 9.61 -3.13
CA SER A 59 -20.16 8.65 -2.06
C SER A 59 -19.58 9.16 -0.73
N LYS A 60 -20.23 8.75 0.36
CA LYS A 60 -19.80 9.04 1.74
C LYS A 60 -18.62 8.17 2.20
N VAL A 61 -18.15 7.23 1.38
CA VAL A 61 -16.95 6.41 1.67
C VAL A 61 -15.75 7.36 1.84
N PRO A 62 -15.05 7.39 2.97
CA PRO A 62 -13.89 8.28 3.15
C PRO A 62 -12.75 7.93 2.17
N GLY A 63 -12.09 8.96 1.63
CA GLY A 63 -10.96 8.79 0.71
C GLY A 63 -11.32 8.29 -0.69
N ASP A 64 -10.31 8.01 -1.50
CA ASP A 64 -10.43 7.44 -2.84
C ASP A 64 -10.63 5.92 -2.83
N GLY A 65 -10.20 5.25 -1.76
CA GLY A 65 -10.44 3.83 -1.50
C GLY A 65 -10.59 3.57 -0.01
N LEU A 66 -11.29 2.48 0.31
CA LEU A 66 -11.47 2.01 1.68
C LEU A 66 -11.75 0.52 1.71
N TYR A 67 -10.98 -0.23 2.48
CA TYR A 67 -11.40 -1.54 2.97
C TYR A 67 -12.10 -1.43 4.34
N ASP A 68 -13.41 -1.69 4.33
CA ASP A 68 -14.27 -1.76 5.51
C ASP A 68 -14.31 -3.20 6.05
N ALA A 69 -13.57 -3.45 7.14
CA ALA A 69 -13.51 -4.75 7.81
C ALA A 69 -14.87 -5.21 8.35
N ALA A 70 -15.70 -4.29 8.86
CA ALA A 70 -17.00 -4.66 9.42
C ALA A 70 -17.95 -5.22 8.35
N ARG A 71 -17.79 -4.77 7.11
CA ARG A 71 -18.58 -5.21 5.96
C ARG A 71 -17.84 -6.19 5.05
N ASN A 72 -16.58 -6.51 5.34
CA ASN A 72 -15.68 -7.22 4.42
C ASN A 72 -15.75 -6.65 2.99
N THR A 73 -15.81 -5.33 2.87
CA THR A 73 -16.08 -4.66 1.59
C THR A 73 -14.95 -3.70 1.23
N PHE A 74 -14.50 -3.86 0.00
CA PHE A 74 -13.47 -3.08 -0.65
C PHE A 74 -14.13 -2.03 -1.55
N TYR A 75 -14.14 -0.78 -1.12
CA TYR A 75 -14.71 0.34 -1.85
C TYR A 75 -13.62 1.05 -2.65
N ILE A 76 -13.86 1.27 -3.94
CA ILE A 76 -13.03 2.11 -4.81
C ILE A 76 -13.91 3.21 -5.38
N ARG A 77 -13.50 4.46 -5.19
CA ARG A 77 -14.20 5.64 -5.67
C ARG A 77 -13.84 5.92 -7.13
N ASP A 78 -14.84 6.36 -7.89
CA ASP A 78 -14.70 6.89 -9.25
C ASP A 78 -14.01 8.27 -9.28
N THR A 79 -12.77 8.32 -8.80
CA THR A 79 -11.92 9.53 -8.79
C THR A 79 -10.56 9.31 -9.45
N THR A 80 -10.15 8.06 -9.69
CA THR A 80 -8.86 7.74 -10.30
C THR A 80 -8.94 7.84 -11.83
N SER A 81 -8.42 8.92 -12.41
CA SER A 81 -8.32 9.09 -13.87
C SER A 81 -7.08 8.42 -14.48
N ASP A 82 -6.01 8.18 -13.69
CA ASP A 82 -4.85 7.39 -14.10
C ASP A 82 -4.99 5.93 -13.64
N ILE A 83 -4.76 5.00 -14.57
CA ILE A 83 -4.86 3.56 -14.31
C ILE A 83 -3.84 3.06 -13.28
N GLY A 84 -2.68 3.71 -13.17
CA GLY A 84 -1.66 3.40 -12.18
C GLY A 84 -2.09 3.75 -10.76
N ASP A 85 -2.78 4.88 -10.58
CA ASP A 85 -3.32 5.29 -9.28
C ASP A 85 -4.38 4.30 -8.80
N LEU A 86 -5.25 3.83 -9.71
CA LEU A 86 -6.21 2.77 -9.41
C LEU A 86 -5.52 1.48 -8.93
N TYR A 87 -4.43 1.07 -9.59
CA TYR A 87 -3.72 -0.17 -9.24
C TYR A 87 -3.00 -0.03 -7.91
N SER A 88 -2.35 1.11 -7.68
CA SER A 88 -1.72 1.47 -6.41
C SER A 88 -2.72 1.43 -5.26
N LEU A 89 -3.89 2.05 -5.45
CA LEU A 89 -4.95 2.08 -4.47
C LEU A 89 -5.51 0.68 -4.17
N ILE A 90 -5.68 -0.15 -5.21
CA ILE A 90 -6.11 -1.54 -5.04
C ILE A 90 -5.07 -2.33 -4.22
N VAL A 91 -3.79 -2.13 -4.46
CA VAL A 91 -2.71 -2.77 -3.69
C VAL A 91 -2.69 -2.26 -2.24
N HIS A 92 -2.84 -0.95 -2.04
CA HIS A 92 -2.90 -0.30 -0.72
C HIS A 92 -4.01 -0.90 0.15
N GLU A 93 -5.26 -0.85 -0.33
CA GLU A 93 -6.40 -1.37 0.42
C GLU A 93 -6.34 -2.90 0.61
N SER A 94 -5.60 -3.62 -0.25
CA SER A 94 -5.40 -5.07 -0.08
C SER A 94 -4.51 -5.43 1.09
N VAL A 95 -3.62 -4.52 1.52
CA VAL A 95 -2.86 -4.71 2.77
C VAL A 95 -3.82 -4.75 3.96
N HIS A 96 -4.74 -3.80 4.03
CA HIS A 96 -5.78 -3.73 5.09
C HIS A 96 -6.71 -4.95 5.07
N ALA A 97 -7.10 -5.38 3.87
CA ALA A 97 -7.91 -6.57 3.68
C ALA A 97 -7.19 -7.83 4.16
N TYR A 98 -5.90 -7.98 3.83
CA TYR A 98 -5.13 -9.13 4.26
C TYR A 98 -4.95 -9.17 5.78
N SER A 99 -4.63 -8.04 6.41
CA SER A 99 -4.53 -7.95 7.88
C SER A 99 -5.79 -8.45 8.57
N ASP A 100 -6.97 -8.11 8.03
CA ASP A 100 -8.25 -8.59 8.55
C ASP A 100 -8.41 -10.11 8.36
N LEU A 101 -8.11 -10.62 7.15
CA LEU A 101 -8.15 -12.06 6.85
C LEU A 101 -7.31 -12.90 7.82
N VAL A 102 -6.13 -12.40 8.21
CA VAL A 102 -5.23 -13.09 9.15
C VAL A 102 -5.41 -12.64 10.62
N LYS A 103 -6.49 -11.90 10.92
CA LYS A 103 -6.86 -11.44 12.28
C LYS A 103 -5.73 -10.72 13.00
N THR A 104 -4.98 -9.95 12.24
CA THR A 104 -3.88 -9.15 12.74
C THR A 104 -4.43 -7.86 13.35
N PRO A 105 -4.00 -7.47 14.58
CA PRO A 105 -4.39 -6.21 15.16
C PRO A 105 -4.01 -5.03 14.24
N ARG A 106 -5.00 -4.17 13.96
CA ARG A 106 -4.83 -2.94 13.19
C ARG A 106 -4.26 -1.85 14.07
N ASP A 107 -2.94 -1.76 14.13
CA ASP A 107 -2.30 -0.54 14.59
C ASP A 107 -2.34 0.46 13.42
N THR A 108 -3.26 1.43 13.50
CA THR A 108 -3.66 2.27 12.37
C THR A 108 -2.52 3.04 11.69
N LEU A 109 -1.48 3.43 12.42
CA LEU A 109 -0.34 4.17 11.87
C LEU A 109 0.68 3.25 11.16
N PRO A 110 1.17 2.17 11.80
CA PRO A 110 2.00 1.16 11.13
C PRO A 110 1.37 0.56 9.88
N GLU A 111 0.07 0.23 9.93
CA GLU A 111 -0.61 -0.47 8.85
C GLU A 111 -0.81 0.41 7.61
N GLU A 112 -1.28 1.66 7.79
CA GLU A 112 -1.39 2.63 6.70
C GLU A 112 -0.03 2.85 6.02
N PHE A 113 1.05 2.89 6.78
CA PHE A 113 2.39 3.06 6.22
C PHE A 113 2.82 1.85 5.37
N ILE A 114 2.57 0.64 5.84
CA ILE A 114 2.80 -0.59 5.07
C ILE A 114 1.99 -0.56 3.76
N ALA A 115 0.73 -0.15 3.83
CA ALA A 115 -0.14 -0.03 2.67
C ALA A 115 0.40 0.97 1.63
N TYR A 116 0.85 2.16 2.06
CA TYR A 116 1.46 3.16 1.19
C TYR A 116 2.74 2.67 0.52
N VAL A 117 3.60 1.96 1.26
CA VAL A 117 4.81 1.37 0.69
C VAL A 117 4.45 0.34 -0.38
N ALA A 118 3.48 -0.55 -0.11
CA ALA A 118 3.03 -1.54 -1.10
C ALA A 118 2.47 -0.90 -2.37
N GLY A 119 1.60 0.11 -2.24
CA GLY A 119 1.06 0.87 -3.39
C GLY A 119 2.17 1.57 -4.19
N SER A 120 3.15 2.17 -3.51
CA SER A 120 4.29 2.83 -4.16
C SER A 120 5.18 1.86 -4.94
N VAL A 121 5.42 0.65 -4.41
CA VAL A 121 6.14 -0.40 -5.15
C VAL A 121 5.34 -0.85 -6.38
N CYS A 122 4.01 -0.90 -6.30
CA CYS A 122 3.17 -1.17 -7.47
C CYS A 122 3.35 -0.09 -8.57
N LEU A 123 3.34 1.19 -8.21
CA LEU A 123 3.58 2.29 -9.16
C LEU A 123 4.96 2.21 -9.81
N HIS A 124 5.98 1.84 -9.03
CA HIS A 124 7.33 1.60 -9.56
C HIS A 124 7.34 0.45 -10.57
N ASN A 125 6.70 -0.68 -10.24
CA ASN A 125 6.58 -1.82 -11.15
C ASN A 125 5.84 -1.47 -12.46
N LEU A 126 4.94 -0.48 -12.42
CA LEU A 126 4.25 0.06 -13.58
C LEU A 126 5.09 1.04 -14.42
N GLY A 127 6.32 1.37 -13.98
CA GLY A 127 7.16 2.40 -14.60
C GLY A 127 6.62 3.83 -14.40
N LYS A 128 5.66 4.00 -13.50
CA LYS A 128 4.99 5.29 -13.19
C LYS A 128 5.74 6.07 -12.11
N ALA A 129 6.64 5.42 -11.37
CA ALA A 129 7.55 6.04 -10.42
C ALA A 129 9.01 5.65 -10.73
N LYS A 130 9.90 6.64 -10.84
CA LYS A 130 11.36 6.44 -10.83
C LYS A 130 11.82 6.18 -9.37
N ASP A 131 12.86 5.38 -9.14
CA ASP A 131 13.40 5.00 -7.80
C ASP A 131 13.47 6.14 -6.75
N PRO A 132 13.47 5.81 -5.44
CA PRO A 132 12.29 5.61 -4.60
C PRO A 132 11.66 6.95 -4.17
N VAL A 133 10.75 7.44 -5.00
CA VAL A 133 9.62 8.30 -4.56
C VAL A 133 8.65 7.53 -3.61
N ILE A 134 9.04 6.31 -3.17
CA ILE A 134 8.41 5.48 -2.13
C ILE A 134 8.42 6.22 -0.77
N TYR A 135 9.51 6.93 -0.47
CA TYR A 135 9.63 7.73 0.76
C TYR A 135 8.74 8.98 0.71
N ASP A 136 8.82 9.75 -0.38
CA ASP A 136 8.05 10.98 -0.53
C ASP A 136 6.54 10.73 -0.64
N LEU A 137 6.10 9.70 -1.37
CA LEU A 137 4.66 9.38 -1.46
C LEU A 137 4.09 8.88 -0.14
N ALA A 138 4.81 8.01 0.57
CA ALA A 138 4.38 7.55 1.89
C ALA A 138 4.38 8.69 2.92
N MET A 139 5.36 9.61 2.83
CA MET A 139 5.43 10.81 3.68
C MET A 139 4.40 11.89 3.32
N LEU A 140 3.99 12.02 2.05
CA LEU A 140 2.92 12.94 1.63
C LEU A 140 1.53 12.42 2.05
N GLY A 141 1.29 11.11 1.90
CA GLY A 141 0.07 10.44 2.37
C GLY A 141 -0.10 10.51 3.89
N LEU A 142 0.99 10.36 4.65
CA LEU A 142 0.99 10.51 6.11
C LEU A 142 1.06 11.97 6.57
N GLY A 143 1.78 12.84 5.86
CA GLY A 143 1.97 14.25 6.21
C GLY A 143 0.69 15.08 6.14
N SER A 144 -0.24 14.68 5.26
CA SER A 144 -1.58 15.27 5.21
C SER A 144 -2.50 14.80 6.35
N LYS A 145 -2.25 13.60 6.93
CA LYS A 145 -3.05 13.01 8.03
C LYS A 145 -2.46 13.22 9.44
N LEU A 146 -1.14 13.44 9.56
CA LEU A 146 -0.43 13.59 10.84
C LEU A 146 -0.23 15.06 11.23
N LYS A 147 -1.14 15.61 12.05
CA LYS A 147 -0.97 16.90 12.74
C LYS A 147 0.00 16.87 13.95
N TYR A 148 0.81 15.82 14.13
CA TYR A 148 1.65 15.65 15.34
C TYR A 148 3.13 15.41 15.02
N HIS A 149 3.96 16.41 15.28
CA HIS A 149 5.38 16.48 14.91
C HIS A 149 6.27 15.35 15.49
N LYS A 150 6.01 14.86 16.70
CA LYS A 150 6.90 13.87 17.37
C LYS A 150 6.81 12.47 16.74
N LYS A 151 5.59 12.01 16.41
CA LYS A 151 5.37 10.71 15.73
C LYS A 151 5.88 10.69 14.29
N LYS A 152 5.95 11.85 13.64
CA LYS A 152 6.52 12.00 12.28
C LYS A 152 8.02 11.72 12.28
N GLN A 153 8.77 12.22 13.25
CA GLN A 153 10.23 12.04 13.31
C GLN A 153 10.63 10.61 13.65
N ASP A 154 9.95 9.97 14.60
CA ASP A 154 10.22 8.56 14.95
C ASP A 154 9.93 7.62 13.76
N LEU A 155 8.92 7.96 12.96
CA LEU A 155 8.61 7.25 11.73
C LEU A 155 9.65 7.50 10.63
N ILE A 156 10.05 8.76 10.40
CA ILE A 156 11.17 9.12 9.50
C ILE A 156 12.43 8.33 9.85
N ASN A 157 12.75 8.23 11.14
CA ASN A 157 13.94 7.54 11.64
C ASN A 157 13.82 6.01 11.46
N GLY A 158 12.66 5.42 11.75
CA GLY A 158 12.40 4.00 11.53
C GLY A 158 12.50 3.62 10.05
N VAL A 159 12.01 4.49 9.16
CA VAL A 159 12.03 4.28 7.71
C VAL A 159 13.42 4.44 7.12
N SER A 160 14.15 5.47 7.53
CA SER A 160 15.53 5.72 7.08
C SER A 160 16.46 4.58 7.50
N THR A 161 16.28 4.07 8.72
CA THR A 161 17.04 2.92 9.23
C THR A 161 16.71 1.64 8.45
N TYR A 162 15.45 1.47 8.05
CA TYR A 162 15.00 0.26 7.34
C TYR A 162 15.42 0.22 5.86
N ILE A 163 15.33 1.35 5.15
CA ILE A 163 15.77 1.43 3.74
C ILE A 163 17.27 1.12 3.61
N ALA A 164 18.08 1.51 4.61
CA ALA A 164 19.50 1.15 4.67
C ALA A 164 19.77 -0.37 4.81
N THR A 165 18.73 -1.17 5.11
CA THR A 165 18.81 -2.63 5.27
C THR A 165 18.14 -3.41 4.15
N LEU A 166 17.43 -2.74 3.23
CA LEU A 166 16.84 -3.39 2.07
C LEU A 166 17.98 -3.90 1.18
N LYS A 167 17.99 -5.22 0.94
CA LYS A 167 18.98 -5.88 0.08
C LYS A 167 18.32 -6.51 -1.13
N ASP A 168 18.96 -6.42 -2.30
CA ASP A 168 18.51 -7.06 -3.52
C ASP A 168 18.69 -8.58 -3.42
N SER A 169 18.25 -9.29 -4.47
CA SER A 169 18.41 -10.75 -4.56
C SER A 169 19.88 -11.22 -4.56
N SER A 170 20.83 -10.31 -4.73
CA SER A 170 22.28 -10.55 -4.68
C SER A 170 22.89 -10.14 -3.33
N GLY A 171 22.10 -9.65 -2.38
CA GLY A 171 22.55 -9.24 -1.05
C GLY A 171 23.15 -7.83 -0.98
N HIS A 172 23.06 -7.04 -2.04
CA HIS A 172 23.51 -5.65 -2.08
C HIS A 172 22.44 -4.72 -1.51
N ASN A 173 22.83 -3.69 -0.77
CA ASN A 173 21.88 -2.68 -0.32
C ASN A 173 21.21 -2.05 -1.55
N VAL A 174 19.89 -2.22 -1.65
CA VAL A 174 19.07 -1.69 -2.76
C VAL A 174 19.14 -0.15 -2.77
N TYR A 175 19.36 0.45 -1.59
CA TYR A 175 19.37 1.89 -1.42
C TYR A 175 20.50 2.33 -0.47
N ASN A 176 21.37 3.23 -0.93
CA ASN A 176 22.44 3.83 -0.12
C ASN A 176 22.07 5.28 0.23
N LEU A 177 21.22 5.46 1.25
CA LEU A 177 20.69 6.77 1.65
C LEU A 177 21.70 7.71 2.33
N LYS A 178 22.91 7.24 2.66
CA LYS A 178 23.94 8.08 3.33
C LYS A 178 24.39 9.28 2.48
N ALA A 179 24.08 9.34 1.19
CA ALA A 179 24.64 10.33 0.28
C ALA A 179 23.70 11.48 -0.12
N GLN A 180 22.39 11.48 0.21
CA GLN A 180 21.45 12.39 -0.47
C GLN A 180 20.55 13.30 0.40
N TYR A 181 20.61 13.24 1.72
CA TYR A 181 19.87 14.20 2.56
C TYR A 181 20.76 14.77 3.67
N GLN A 182 21.52 15.83 3.36
CA GLN A 182 21.79 16.86 4.35
C GLN A 182 20.49 17.64 4.53
N PHE A 183 19.85 17.50 5.69
CA PHE A 183 18.75 18.38 6.06
C PHE A 183 19.32 19.75 6.42
N ASP A 184 19.55 20.58 5.42
CA ASP A 184 19.75 22.00 5.63
C ASP A 184 18.41 22.62 6.03
N GLY A 185 18.27 22.92 7.33
CA GLY A 185 17.19 23.78 7.83
C GLY A 185 16.39 23.23 9.00
N VAL A 186 17.02 23.13 10.16
CA VAL A 186 16.34 23.42 11.43
C VAL A 186 17.26 24.37 12.22
N PRO A 187 16.86 25.63 12.46
CA PRO A 187 17.66 26.52 13.30
C PRO A 187 17.74 25.93 14.72
N LYS A 188 18.93 26.02 15.31
CA LYS A 188 19.19 25.66 16.71
C LYS A 188 18.40 26.54 17.67
#